data_AF-A0A9E5G6R1-F1
#
_entry.id   AF-A0A9E5G6R1-F1
#
_cell.length_a   1.000
_cell.length_b   1.000
_cell.length_c   1.000
_cell.angle_alpha   90.00
_cell.angle_beta   90.00
_cell.angle_gamma   90.00
#
_symmetry.space_group_name_H-M   'P 1'
#
loop_
_entity.id
_entity.type
_entity.pdbx_description
1 polymer ?
#
loop_
_entity_poly.entity_id
_entity_poly.type
_entity_poly.pdbx_seq_one_letter_code
_entity_poly.pdbx_strand_id
1 'polypeptide(L)'
;MQTGVSVGNAAITGTLHHVTDYTGFSSNVEQQSGHYLALHATAEGADAITVELVGGVSGPVTLDEDGIIVLLIADTSTQSVRVVATKGANSETLTYSLTGVTLEE
;
A
#
# COMPACT_ATOMS: atom_id res chain seq x y z
N MET A 1 11.32 9.12 2.09
CA MET A 1 10.04 8.47 1.77
C MET A 1 9.66 7.45 2.82
N GLN A 2 10.43 6.38 3.07
CA GLN A 2 10.12 5.41 4.13
C GLN A 2 11.37 4.82 4.80
N THR A 3 11.28 4.37 6.05
CA THR A 3 12.37 3.77 6.82
C THR A 3 11.86 2.66 7.74
N GLY A 4 12.60 1.56 7.85
CA GLY A 4 12.24 0.46 8.75
C GLY A 4 10.92 -0.22 8.44
N VAL A 5 10.43 -0.10 7.20
CA VAL A 5 9.17 -0.73 6.78
C VAL A 5 9.32 -2.25 6.79
N SER A 6 8.43 -2.91 7.52
CA SER A 6 8.37 -4.37 7.63
C SER A 6 6.93 -4.83 7.51
N VAL A 7 6.72 -5.92 6.75
CA VAL A 7 5.41 -6.58 6.60
C VAL A 7 5.41 -7.82 7.47
N GLY A 8 4.60 -7.80 8.53
CA GLY A 8 4.35 -8.95 9.39
C GLY A 8 3.14 -9.76 8.93
N ASN A 9 2.70 -10.71 9.75
CA ASN A 9 1.60 -11.62 9.38
C ASN A 9 0.23 -10.91 9.19
N ALA A 10 -0.01 -9.79 9.90
CA ALA A 10 -1.28 -9.07 9.87
C ALA A 10 -1.12 -7.53 10.00
N ALA A 11 0.11 -7.03 9.99
CA ALA A 11 0.38 -5.62 10.19
C ALA A 11 1.64 -5.19 9.42
N ILE A 12 1.63 -3.95 8.97
CA ILE A 12 2.80 -3.26 8.46
C ILE A 12 3.27 -2.30 9.56
N THR A 13 4.58 -2.23 9.74
CA THR A 13 5.22 -1.34 10.71
C THR A 13 6.32 -0.54 10.03
N GLY A 14 6.69 0.61 10.58
CA GLY A 14 7.81 1.41 10.10
C GLY A 14 7.51 2.90 10.19
N THR A 15 8.34 3.71 9.56
CA THR A 15 8.17 5.17 9.49
C THR A 15 8.02 5.60 8.04
N LEU A 16 6.99 6.38 7.76
CA LEU A 16 6.83 7.11 6.49
C LEU A 16 7.20 8.56 6.73
N HIS A 17 8.07 9.10 5.88
CA HIS A 17 8.48 10.49 5.91
C HIS A 17 7.57 11.29 4.99
N HIS A 18 7.19 12.48 5.41
CA HIS A 18 6.44 13.40 4.57
C HIS A 18 7.28 13.75 3.32
N VAL A 19 6.67 13.62 2.14
CA VAL A 19 7.30 13.94 0.85
C VAL A 19 6.46 15.02 0.20
N THR A 20 7.11 16.03 -0.35
CA THR A 20 6.48 17.09 -1.17
C THR A 20 6.86 16.93 -2.63
N ASP A 21 6.08 17.54 -3.52
CA ASP A 21 6.33 17.61 -4.97
C ASP A 21 6.52 16.25 -5.67
N TYR A 22 5.88 15.19 -5.16
CA TYR A 22 5.97 13.85 -5.75
C TYR A 22 5.03 13.67 -6.95
N THR A 23 5.40 14.33 -8.05
CA THR A 23 4.66 14.30 -9.33
C THR A 23 4.57 12.92 -9.98
N GLY A 24 5.43 11.97 -9.59
CA GLY A 24 5.39 10.59 -10.06
C GLY A 24 4.23 9.76 -9.50
N PHE A 25 3.61 10.18 -8.39
CA PHE A 25 2.49 9.46 -7.78
C PHE A 25 1.15 9.76 -8.48
N SER A 26 0.89 11.03 -8.77
CA SER A 26 -0.38 11.48 -9.32
C SER A 26 -0.25 12.84 -10.00
N SER A 27 -1.10 13.10 -10.99
CA SER A 27 -1.25 14.43 -11.57
C SER A 27 -2.11 15.38 -10.70
N ASN A 28 -2.80 14.84 -9.69
CA ASN A 28 -3.52 15.66 -8.71
C ASN A 28 -2.53 16.25 -7.70
N VAL A 29 -2.43 17.58 -7.67
CA VAL A 29 -1.52 18.33 -6.78
C VAL A 29 -1.77 18.00 -5.29
N GLU A 30 -3.02 17.75 -4.89
CA GLU A 30 -3.35 17.39 -3.50
C GLU A 30 -2.77 16.03 -3.08
N GLN A 31 -2.42 15.18 -4.03
CA GLN A 31 -1.84 13.86 -3.81
C GLN A 31 -0.32 13.83 -4.02
N GLN A 32 0.30 14.96 -4.35
CA GLN A 32 1.75 15.10 -4.56
C GLN A 32 2.50 15.48 -3.28
N SER A 33 1.77 15.69 -2.18
CA SER A 33 2.33 15.89 -0.85
C SER A 33 1.70 14.92 0.14
N GLY A 34 2.51 14.22 0.92
CA GLY A 34 2.04 13.35 2.00
C GLY A 34 2.99 12.21 2.33
N HIS A 35 2.47 11.21 3.04
CA HIS A 35 3.20 10.03 3.47
C HIS A 35 2.92 8.86 2.53
N TYR A 36 3.96 8.33 1.90
CA TYR A 36 3.80 7.31 0.88
C TYR A 36 4.39 5.98 1.32
N LEU A 37 3.59 4.93 1.22
CA LEU A 37 3.97 3.55 1.48
C LEU A 37 4.19 2.82 0.16
N ALA A 38 5.43 2.47 -0.13
CA ALA A 38 5.79 1.61 -1.24
C ALA A 38 5.89 0.15 -0.77
N LEU A 39 5.18 -0.74 -1.45
CA LEU A 39 5.16 -2.18 -1.20
C LEU A 39 5.49 -2.94 -2.48
N HIS A 40 6.11 -4.10 -2.32
CA HIS A 40 6.26 -5.10 -3.36
C HIS A 40 5.46 -6.34 -2.91
N ALA A 41 4.39 -6.65 -3.65
CA ALA A 41 3.52 -7.78 -3.35
C ALA A 41 3.73 -8.88 -4.39
N THR A 42 4.09 -10.06 -3.90
CA THR A 42 4.31 -11.25 -4.74
C THR A 42 3.54 -12.42 -4.17
N ALA A 43 2.93 -13.21 -5.06
CA ALA A 43 2.23 -14.44 -4.70
C ALA A 43 2.61 -15.52 -5.71
N GLU A 44 3.36 -16.53 -5.27
CA GLU A 44 3.86 -17.57 -6.16
C GLU A 44 2.71 -18.36 -6.80
N GLY A 45 2.67 -18.35 -8.13
CA GLY A 45 1.66 -19.07 -8.90
C GLY A 45 0.26 -18.47 -8.83
N ALA A 46 0.10 -17.22 -8.39
CA ALA A 46 -1.10 -16.43 -8.59
C ALA A 46 -1.15 -15.88 -10.03
N ASP A 47 -2.35 -15.78 -10.60
CA ASP A 47 -2.60 -15.20 -11.92
C ASP A 47 -2.67 -13.66 -11.86
N ALA A 48 -3.16 -13.12 -10.74
CA ALA A 48 -3.21 -11.69 -10.50
C ALA A 48 -3.11 -11.37 -9.01
N ILE A 49 -2.58 -10.18 -8.71
CA ILE A 49 -2.56 -9.60 -7.38
C ILE A 49 -3.26 -8.25 -7.45
N THR A 50 -4.20 -8.02 -6.55
CA THR A 50 -4.89 -6.74 -6.41
C THR A 50 -4.62 -6.19 -5.02
N VAL A 51 -4.25 -4.91 -4.95
CA VAL A 51 -3.99 -4.20 -3.70
C VAL A 51 -4.95 -3.03 -3.57
N GLU A 52 -5.47 -2.82 -2.37
CA GLU A 52 -6.37 -1.73 -2.04
C GLU A 52 -5.97 -1.10 -0.70
N LEU A 53 -5.96 0.23 -0.66
CA LEU A 53 -5.93 0.96 0.59
C LEU A 53 -7.37 1.15 1.09
N VAL A 54 -7.80 0.27 2.00
CA VAL A 54 -9.12 0.39 2.63
C VAL A 54 -9.13 1.63 3.51
N GLY A 55 -10.17 2.47 3.38
CA GLY A 55 -10.22 3.80 3.99
C GLY A 55 -9.39 4.85 3.23
N GLY A 56 -8.85 4.51 2.07
CA GLY A 56 -8.26 5.44 1.11
C GLY A 56 -9.28 6.01 0.13
N VAL A 57 -8.81 6.90 -0.75
CA VAL A 57 -9.62 7.49 -1.83
C VAL A 57 -9.58 6.67 -3.13
N SER A 58 -8.60 5.79 -3.26
CA SER A 58 -8.39 4.95 -4.45
C SER A 58 -9.04 3.58 -4.26
N GLY A 59 -9.65 3.06 -5.33
CA GLY A 59 -10.15 1.68 -5.35
C GLY A 59 -9.03 0.64 -5.48
N PRO A 60 -9.40 -0.66 -5.59
CA PRO A 60 -8.45 -1.74 -5.80
C PRO A 60 -7.65 -1.54 -7.10
N VAL A 61 -6.34 -1.78 -7.03
CA VAL A 61 -5.40 -1.71 -8.15
C VAL A 61 -4.85 -3.10 -8.42
N THR A 62 -5.02 -3.59 -9.64
CA THR A 62 -4.34 -4.80 -10.10
C THR A 62 -2.89 -4.47 -10.43
N LEU A 63 -1.97 -5.20 -9.82
CA LEU A 63 -0.54 -5.02 -10.02
C LEU A 63 -0.11 -5.58 -11.38
N ASP A 64 0.92 -4.97 -11.96
CA ASP A 64 1.59 -5.50 -13.14
C ASP A 64 2.70 -6.50 -12.73
N GLU A 65 3.56 -6.88 -13.68
CA GLU A 65 4.61 -7.88 -13.49
C GLU A 65 5.68 -7.48 -12.46
N ASP A 66 5.86 -6.18 -12.16
CA ASP A 66 6.84 -5.74 -11.17
C ASP A 66 6.33 -5.91 -9.72
N GLY A 67 5.02 -6.05 -9.54
CA GLY A 67 4.37 -6.24 -8.24
C GLY A 67 4.50 -5.05 -7.28
N ILE A 68 4.90 -3.88 -7.76
CA ILE A 68 5.14 -2.68 -6.96
C ILE A 68 3.88 -1.84 -6.92
N ILE A 69 3.57 -1.30 -5.74
CA ILE A 69 2.54 -0.29 -5.56
C ILE A 69 3.00 0.76 -4.57
N VAL A 70 2.62 2.01 -4.85
CA VAL A 70 2.76 3.12 -3.92
C VAL A 70 1.37 3.55 -3.48
N LEU A 71 1.20 3.73 -2.18
CA LEU A 71 -0.06 4.14 -1.55
C LEU A 71 0.16 5.44 -0.76
N LEU A 72 -0.78 6.38 -0.84
CA LEU A 72 -0.78 7.60 -0.03
C LEU A 72 -1.53 7.34 1.29
N ILE A 73 -0.80 7.36 2.40
CA ILE A 73 -1.31 7.08 3.74
C ILE A 73 -1.59 8.41 4.44
N ALA A 74 -2.81 8.55 4.98
CA ALA A 74 -3.26 9.75 5.67
C ALA A 74 -3.62 9.48 7.14
N ASP A 75 -4.09 8.27 7.46
CA ASP A 75 -4.50 7.91 8.82
C ASP A 75 -4.31 6.41 9.07
N THR A 76 -3.29 6.08 9.86
CA THR A 76 -2.91 4.70 10.17
C THR A 76 -3.87 3.98 11.12
N SER A 77 -4.78 4.71 11.77
CA SER A 77 -5.78 4.15 12.68
C SER A 77 -7.05 3.69 11.98
N THR A 78 -7.36 4.31 10.83
CA THR A 78 -8.56 4.00 10.03
C THR A 78 -8.23 3.29 8.71
N GLN A 79 -7.00 3.43 8.22
CA GLN A 79 -6.57 2.81 6.97
C GLN A 79 -5.91 1.44 7.18
N SER A 80 -6.09 0.56 6.20
CA SER A 80 -5.45 -0.75 6.13
C SER A 80 -5.14 -1.14 4.70
N VAL A 81 -4.14 -2.00 4.49
CA VAL A 81 -3.78 -2.50 3.16
C VAL A 81 -4.41 -3.87 2.98
N ARG A 82 -5.29 -4.01 1.99
CA ARG A 82 -5.88 -5.29 1.60
C ARG A 82 -5.20 -5.78 0.33
N VAL A 83 -4.69 -7.02 0.38
CA VAL A 83 -4.07 -7.71 -0.75
C VAL A 83 -4.91 -8.93 -1.08
N VAL A 84 -5.25 -9.09 -2.36
CA VAL A 84 -6.00 -10.23 -2.89
C VAL A 84 -5.14 -10.89 -3.96
N ALA A 85 -4.75 -12.14 -3.74
CA ALA A 85 -4.10 -12.97 -4.76
C ALA A 85 -5.13 -13.92 -5.35
N THR A 86 -5.20 -14.03 -6.67
CA THR A 86 -6.15 -14.90 -7.37
C THR A 86 -5.44 -15.98 -8.17
N LYS A 87 -6.05 -17.16 -8.24
CA LYS A 87 -5.59 -18.27 -9.09
C LYS A 87 -6.79 -19.03 -9.62
N GLY A 88 -7.10 -18.85 -10.91
CA GLY A 88 -8.33 -19.30 -11.52
C GLY A 88 -9.56 -18.75 -10.79
N ALA A 89 -10.39 -19.63 -10.25
CA ALA A 89 -11.59 -19.25 -9.48
C ALA A 89 -11.33 -19.03 -7.98
N ASN A 90 -10.11 -19.30 -7.49
CA ASN A 90 -9.77 -19.17 -6.08
C ASN A 90 -9.15 -17.80 -5.80
N SER A 91 -9.37 -17.30 -4.59
CA SER A 91 -8.70 -16.11 -4.08
C SER A 91 -8.29 -16.27 -2.63
N GLU A 92 -7.15 -15.68 -2.29
CA GLU A 92 -6.70 -15.50 -0.92
C GLU A 92 -6.66 -14.00 -0.62
N THR A 93 -7.13 -13.61 0.56
CA THR A 93 -7.17 -12.21 0.99
C THR A 93 -6.42 -12.05 2.29
N LEU A 94 -5.49 -11.08 2.31
CA LEU A 94 -4.76 -10.65 3.50
C LEU A 94 -5.00 -9.17 3.73
N THR A 95 -5.33 -8.80 4.96
CA THR A 95 -5.50 -7.40 5.35
C THR A 95 -4.46 -7.06 6.42
N TYR A 96 -3.66 -6.04 6.14
CA TYR A 96 -2.61 -5.56 7.02
C TYR A 96 -3.05 -4.27 7.70
N SER A 97 -3.03 -4.27 9.04
CA SER A 97 -3.17 -3.04 9.83
C SER A 97 -1.99 -2.11 9.61
N LEU A 98 -2.24 -0.80 9.58
CA LEU A 98 -1.21 0.23 9.55
C LEU A 98 -0.91 0.85 10.91
N THR A 99 -1.55 0.38 12.00
CA THR A 99 -1.42 0.98 13.34
C THR A 99 0.01 1.02 13.90
N GLY A 100 0.90 0.16 13.40
CA GLY A 100 2.33 0.17 13.73
C GLY A 100 3.20 1.05 12.82
N VAL A 101 2.58 1.81 11.91
CA VAL A 101 3.25 2.79 11.05
C VAL A 101 3.21 4.17 11.72
N THR A 102 4.36 4.83 11.77
CA THR A 102 4.51 6.22 12.19
C THR A 102 4.55 7.12 10.95
N LEU A 103 3.75 8.18 10.96
CA LEU A 103 3.80 9.26 9.97
C LEU A 103 4.69 10.37 10.54
N GLU A 104 5.86 10.58 9.95
CA GLU A 104 6.87 11.57 10.35
C GLU A 104 6.88 12.74 9.37
N GLU A 105 7.03 13.96 9.91
CA GLU A 105 7.06 15.22 9.14
C GLU A 105 8.45 15.54 8.59
#